data_AF-A0A1D8CXT9-F1
#
_entry.id   AF-A0A1D8CXT9-F1
#
_cell.length_a   1.000
_cell.length_b   1.000
_cell.length_c   1.000
_cell.angle_alpha   90.00
_cell.angle_beta   90.00
_cell.angle_gamma   90.00
#
_symmetry.space_group_name_H-M   'P 1'
#
loop_
_entity.id
_entity.type
_entity.pdbx_description
1 polymer ?
#
loop_
_entity_poly.entity_id
_entity_poly.type
_entity_poly.pdbx_seq_one_letter_code
_entity_poly.pdbx_strand_id
1 'polypeptide(L)'
;MKAVSKKPVPQSAWTWILITLLWGSVFFFTSTWMLGKASAWFDSSGFRPDRAETLSAYLLYAPLLIVIALVAMAVKNRLDPGSQKQLERQKAVKEGRRERYFVSFAGGIASSFLFAILTACVHLAAAPVTGAVIRLNVATVAVAGVLNIAAGLGASLLVGMIFLVSGVGRKPKRG
;
A
#
# COMPACT_ATOMS: atom_id res chain seq x y z
N MET A 1 -28.65 -29.91 -16.58
CA MET A 1 -28.39 -28.45 -16.60
C MET A 1 -26.89 -28.22 -16.55
N LYS A 2 -26.28 -27.65 -17.60
CA LYS A 2 -24.84 -27.30 -17.60
C LYS A 2 -24.63 -26.12 -16.66
N ALA A 3 -23.78 -26.27 -15.65
CA ALA A 3 -23.37 -25.18 -14.78
C ALA A 3 -22.71 -24.10 -15.65
N VAL A 4 -23.38 -22.96 -15.79
CA VAL A 4 -22.80 -21.77 -16.42
C VAL A 4 -21.64 -21.33 -15.53
N SER A 5 -20.42 -21.70 -15.94
CA SER A 5 -19.20 -21.19 -15.35
C SER A 5 -19.22 -19.66 -15.49
N LYS A 6 -19.55 -18.96 -14.39
CA LYS A 6 -19.40 -17.50 -14.33
C LYS A 6 -17.95 -17.19 -14.61
N LYS A 7 -17.65 -16.74 -15.84
CA LYS A 7 -16.31 -16.24 -16.18
C LYS A 7 -15.95 -15.21 -15.12
N PRO A 8 -14.82 -15.38 -14.43
CA PRO A 8 -14.40 -14.41 -13.42
C PRO A 8 -14.26 -13.04 -14.09
N VAL A 9 -15.01 -12.07 -13.58
CA VAL A 9 -15.03 -10.71 -14.13
C VAL A 9 -13.63 -10.12 -13.91
N PRO A 10 -12.95 -9.66 -14.95
CA PRO A 10 -11.66 -8.97 -14.78
C PRO A 10 -11.85 -7.78 -13.85
N GLN A 11 -10.90 -7.55 -12.94
CA GLN A 11 -10.95 -6.39 -12.05
C GLN A 11 -11.04 -5.11 -12.88
N SER A 12 -12.06 -4.31 -12.61
CA SER A 12 -12.27 -3.05 -13.31
C SER A 12 -11.11 -2.07 -13.03
N ALA A 13 -10.82 -1.19 -13.99
CA ALA A 13 -9.85 -0.10 -13.79
C ALA A 13 -10.17 0.74 -12.55
N TRP A 14 -11.46 0.95 -12.28
CA TRP A 14 -11.93 1.67 -11.09
C TRP A 14 -11.55 0.96 -9.79
N THR A 15 -11.64 -0.37 -9.75
CA THR A 15 -11.21 -1.16 -8.59
C THR A 15 -9.71 -0.99 -8.34
N TRP A 16 -8.88 -0.96 -9.38
CA TRP A 16 -7.44 -0.70 -9.24
C TRP A 16 -7.16 0.69 -8.69
N ILE A 17 -7.83 1.72 -9.24
CA ILE A 17 -7.67 3.10 -8.80
C ILE A 17 -8.10 3.25 -7.34
N LEU A 18 -9.28 2.77 -6.97
CA LEU A 18 -9.79 2.88 -5.60
C LEU A 18 -8.92 2.16 -4.57
N ILE A 19 -8.47 0.94 -4.88
CA ILE A 19 -7.59 0.19 -3.98
C ILE A 19 -6.24 0.91 -3.84
N THR A 20 -5.68 1.41 -4.94
CA THR A 20 -4.39 2.11 -4.93
C THR A 20 -4.49 3.43 -4.19
N LEU A 21 -5.57 4.18 -4.38
CA LEU A 21 -5.84 5.40 -3.61
C LEU A 21 -5.98 5.07 -2.13
N LEU A 22 -6.86 4.14 -1.75
CA LEU A 22 -7.09 3.78 -0.36
C LEU A 22 -5.78 3.40 0.36
N TRP A 23 -5.03 2.44 -0.18
CA TRP A 23 -3.78 2.00 0.44
C TRP A 23 -2.69 3.05 0.33
N GLY A 24 -2.59 3.74 -0.80
CA GLY A 24 -1.64 4.82 -1.01
C GLY A 24 -1.83 5.97 -0.02
N SER A 25 -3.07 6.34 0.32
CA SER A 25 -3.37 7.33 1.36
C SER A 25 -2.94 6.85 2.74
N VAL A 26 -3.28 5.61 3.12
CA VAL A 26 -2.85 5.01 4.39
C VAL A 26 -1.33 5.03 4.50
N PHE A 27 -0.63 4.61 3.44
CA PHE A 27 0.82 4.66 3.40
C PHE A 27 1.37 6.09 3.42
N PHE A 28 0.74 7.05 2.76
CA PHE A 28 1.18 8.45 2.78
C PHE A 28 1.17 9.02 4.20
N PHE A 29 0.06 8.87 4.93
CA PHE A 29 -0.04 9.39 6.29
C PHE A 29 0.89 8.64 7.25
N THR A 30 0.96 7.32 7.13
CA THR A 30 1.87 6.50 7.96
C THR A 30 3.33 6.88 7.69
N SER A 31 3.71 7.03 6.42
CA SER A 31 5.07 7.42 6.02
C SER A 31 5.40 8.83 6.46
N THR A 32 4.47 9.78 6.34
CA THR A 32 4.66 11.16 6.82
C THR A 32 4.91 11.16 8.33
N TRP A 33 4.16 10.38 9.08
CA TRP A 33 4.38 10.23 10.52
C TRP A 33 5.73 9.58 10.83
N MET A 34 6.12 8.53 10.11
CA MET A 34 7.41 7.85 10.29
C MET A 34 8.60 8.74 9.90
N LEU A 35 8.48 9.56 8.85
CA LEU A 35 9.47 10.56 8.48
C LEU A 35 9.63 11.61 9.59
N GLY A 36 8.54 12.03 10.23
CA GLY A 36 8.59 12.92 11.39
C GLY A 36 9.30 12.29 12.59
N LYS A 37 9.04 11.01 12.86
CA LYS A 37 9.72 10.26 13.94
C LYS A 37 11.21 10.05 13.64
N ALA A 38 11.55 9.62 12.43
CA ALA A 38 12.92 9.43 12.00
C ALA A 38 13.69 10.77 11.99
N SER A 39 13.07 11.85 11.52
CA SER A 39 13.69 13.18 11.56
C SER A 39 14.00 13.59 12.99
N ALA A 40 13.10 13.35 13.95
CA ALA A 40 13.37 13.67 15.35
C ALA A 40 14.59 12.94 15.95
N TRP A 41 15.02 11.82 15.35
CA TRP A 41 16.21 11.08 15.78
C TRP A 41 17.52 11.64 15.24
N PHE A 42 17.51 12.24 14.04
CA PHE A 42 18.72 12.67 13.34
C PHE A 42 18.87 14.19 13.22
N ASP A 43 17.76 14.92 13.09
CA ASP A 43 17.70 16.35 12.86
C ASP A 43 16.52 16.91 13.64
N SER A 44 16.80 17.48 14.82
CA SER A 44 15.82 17.96 15.81
C SER A 44 14.80 19.00 15.30
N SER A 45 14.83 19.40 14.03
CA SER A 45 13.85 20.30 13.40
C SER A 45 13.55 20.05 11.90
N GLY A 46 14.07 19.01 11.26
CA GLY A 46 14.13 18.94 9.77
C GLY A 46 12.82 18.62 9.03
N PHE A 47 11.97 17.76 9.58
CA PHE A 47 10.71 17.32 8.94
C PHE A 47 9.55 17.32 9.94
N ARG A 48 8.77 18.41 9.96
CA ARG A 48 7.56 18.53 10.78
C ARG A 48 6.48 19.30 10.01
N PRO A 49 5.97 18.75 8.90
CA PRO A 49 4.98 19.46 8.12
C PRO A 49 3.74 19.70 8.95
N ASP A 50 3.15 20.89 8.82
CA ASP A 50 1.87 21.16 9.44
C ASP A 50 0.73 20.40 8.71
N ARG A 51 -0.51 20.58 9.18
CA ARG A 51 -1.66 19.89 8.57
C ARG A 51 -1.94 20.38 7.14
N ALA A 52 -1.77 21.67 6.87
CA ALA A 52 -2.02 22.26 5.57
C ALA A 52 -0.96 21.86 4.55
N GLU A 53 0.31 21.83 4.96
CA GLU A 53 1.45 21.33 4.20
C GLU A 53 1.27 19.84 3.88
N THR A 54 0.89 19.03 4.88
CA THR A 54 0.62 17.60 4.69
C THR A 54 -0.52 17.37 3.70
N LEU A 55 -1.61 18.13 3.80
CA LEU A 55 -2.73 18.04 2.87
C LEU A 55 -2.33 18.49 1.46
N SER A 56 -1.53 19.56 1.34
CA SER A 56 -1.05 20.06 0.05
C SER A 56 -0.13 19.05 -0.63
N ALA A 57 0.79 18.43 0.12
CA ALA A 57 1.59 17.32 -0.37
C ALA A 57 0.72 16.14 -0.78
N TYR A 58 -0.33 15.81 -0.02
CA TYR A 58 -1.27 14.76 -0.39
C TYR A 58 -2.05 15.06 -1.69
N LEU A 59 -2.39 16.32 -1.96
CA LEU A 59 -3.03 16.73 -3.22
C LEU A 59 -2.12 16.51 -4.43
N LEU A 60 -0.81 16.61 -4.27
CA LEU A 60 0.17 16.23 -5.30
C LEU A 60 0.36 14.71 -5.37
N TYR A 61 0.24 14.03 -4.23
CA TYR A 61 0.39 12.59 -4.11
C TYR A 61 -0.75 11.81 -4.76
N ALA A 62 -2.00 12.26 -4.62
CA ALA A 62 -3.18 11.53 -5.09
C ALA A 62 -3.22 11.33 -6.62
N PRO A 63 -2.97 12.34 -7.48
CA PRO A 63 -2.85 12.13 -8.92
C PRO A 63 -1.72 11.17 -9.28
N LEU A 64 -0.59 11.23 -8.56
CA LEU A 64 0.53 10.31 -8.76
C LEU A 64 0.12 8.86 -8.46
N LEU A 65 -0.68 8.62 -7.42
CA LEU A 65 -1.25 7.29 -7.14
C LEU A 65 -2.14 6.78 -8.28
N ILE A 66 -2.91 7.67 -8.92
CA ILE A 66 -3.73 7.30 -10.08
C ILE A 66 -2.83 6.85 -11.23
N VAL A 67 -1.77 7.60 -11.53
CA VAL A 67 -0.79 7.22 -12.55
C VAL A 67 -0.15 5.86 -12.21
N ILE A 68 0.27 5.65 -10.96
CA ILE A 68 0.82 4.38 -10.49
C ILE A 68 -0.18 3.24 -10.66
N ALA A 69 -1.46 3.45 -10.34
CA ALA A 69 -2.51 2.45 -10.51
C ALA A 69 -2.68 2.02 -11.98
N LEU A 70 -2.68 2.98 -12.90
CA LEU A 70 -2.79 2.74 -14.33
C LEU A 70 -1.56 2.02 -14.87
N VAL A 71 -0.36 2.42 -14.47
CA VAL A 71 0.90 1.76 -14.86
C VAL A 71 0.94 0.33 -14.31
N ALA A 72 0.62 0.13 -13.03
CA ALA A 72 0.58 -1.20 -12.43
C ALA A 72 -0.40 -2.14 -13.15
N MET A 73 -1.57 -1.62 -13.53
CA MET A 73 -2.55 -2.35 -14.32
C MET A 73 -2.03 -2.67 -15.73
N ALA A 74 -1.38 -1.73 -16.42
CA ALA A 74 -0.79 -1.96 -17.73
C ALA A 74 0.33 -3.02 -17.70
N VAL A 75 1.23 -2.93 -16.71
CA VAL A 75 2.30 -3.92 -16.47
C VAL A 75 1.69 -5.29 -16.19
N LYS A 76 0.67 -5.36 -15.31
CA LYS A 76 -0.03 -6.60 -14.99
C LYS A 76 -0.69 -7.22 -16.22
N ASN A 77 -1.34 -6.42 -17.07
CA ASN A 77 -1.98 -6.91 -18.29
C ASN A 77 -0.97 -7.42 -19.33
N ARG A 78 0.26 -6.87 -19.35
CA ARG A 78 1.35 -7.37 -20.20
C ARG A 78 1.99 -8.66 -19.67
N LEU A 79 2.15 -8.79 -18.36
CA LEU A 79 2.81 -9.95 -17.73
C LEU A 79 1.89 -11.15 -17.49
N ASP A 80 0.57 -10.94 -17.45
CA ASP A 80 -0.44 -11.98 -17.30
C ASP A 80 -1.63 -11.69 -18.24
N PRO A 81 -1.42 -11.75 -19.56
CA PRO A 81 -2.48 -11.54 -20.54
C PRO A 81 -3.56 -12.63 -20.36
N GLY A 82 -4.77 -12.21 -19.99
CA GLY A 82 -5.88 -13.13 -19.66
C GLY A 82 -6.09 -13.36 -18.15
N SER A 83 -5.26 -12.73 -17.29
CA SER A 83 -5.39 -12.78 -15.82
C SER A 83 -5.37 -14.19 -15.22
N GLN A 84 -4.77 -15.18 -15.89
CA GLN A 84 -4.84 -16.58 -15.49
C GLN A 84 -4.27 -16.81 -14.09
N LYS A 85 -3.14 -16.17 -13.76
CA LYS A 85 -2.53 -16.25 -12.41
C LYS A 85 -3.46 -15.64 -11.36
N GLN A 86 -4.19 -14.59 -11.71
CA GLN A 86 -5.17 -13.99 -10.81
C GLN A 86 -6.40 -14.90 -10.60
N LEU A 87 -6.86 -15.59 -11.64
CA LEU A 87 -7.97 -16.54 -11.56
C LEU A 87 -7.60 -17.74 -10.70
N GLU A 88 -6.39 -18.27 -10.86
CA GLU A 88 -5.85 -19.33 -10.01
C GLU A 88 -5.78 -18.92 -8.55
N ARG A 89 -5.31 -17.69 -8.26
CA ARG A 89 -5.31 -17.13 -6.90
C ARG A 89 -6.72 -17.01 -6.34
N GLN A 90 -7.67 -16.47 -7.10
CA GLN A 90 -9.06 -16.35 -6.65
C GLN A 90 -9.69 -17.71 -6.37
N LYS A 91 -9.42 -18.70 -7.22
CA LYS A 91 -9.88 -20.08 -7.03
C LYS A 91 -9.27 -20.71 -5.78
N ALA A 92 -7.96 -20.57 -5.58
CA ALA A 92 -7.27 -21.07 -4.40
C ALA A 92 -7.75 -20.41 -3.09
N VAL A 93 -8.03 -19.10 -3.11
CA VAL A 93 -8.60 -18.36 -1.97
C VAL A 93 -10.02 -18.83 -1.63
N LYS A 94 -10.85 -19.11 -2.64
CA LYS A 94 -12.19 -19.69 -2.45
C LYS A 94 -12.15 -21.12 -1.91
N GLU A 95 -11.14 -21.90 -2.32
CA GLU A 95 -10.93 -23.28 -1.86
C GLU A 95 -10.33 -23.38 -0.45
N GLY A 96 -10.02 -22.25 0.19
CA GLY A 96 -9.47 -22.19 1.55
C GLY A 96 -7.96 -22.35 1.62
N ARG A 97 -7.25 -22.40 0.48
CA ARG A 97 -5.77 -22.43 0.41
C ARG A 97 -5.19 -21.01 0.51
N ARG A 98 -5.70 -20.20 1.44
CA ARG A 98 -5.44 -18.75 1.51
C ARG A 98 -3.98 -18.43 1.87
N GLU A 99 -3.36 -19.23 2.73
CA GLU A 99 -2.05 -18.94 3.32
C GLU A 99 -0.89 -18.94 2.30
N ARG A 100 -0.97 -19.72 1.22
CA ARG A 100 0.09 -19.80 0.20
C ARG A 100 0.04 -18.68 -0.85
N TYR A 101 -1.07 -17.93 -0.91
CA TYR A 101 -1.31 -16.89 -1.92
C TYR A 101 -1.57 -15.50 -1.32
N PHE A 102 -1.60 -15.38 0.01
CA PHE A 102 -1.65 -14.09 0.67
C PHE A 102 -0.30 -13.38 0.45
N VAL A 103 -0.38 -12.23 -0.22
CA VAL A 103 0.62 -11.14 -0.32
C VAL A 103 2.08 -11.60 -0.13
N SER A 104 2.85 -11.61 -1.22
CA SER A 104 4.31 -11.82 -1.15
C SER A 104 4.90 -10.92 -0.05
N PHE A 105 5.43 -11.53 1.00
CA PHE A 105 6.04 -10.81 2.13
C PHE A 105 7.10 -9.82 1.65
N ALA A 106 7.93 -10.25 0.69
CA ALA A 106 8.91 -9.39 0.03
C ALA A 106 8.25 -8.23 -0.74
N GLY A 107 7.10 -8.48 -1.38
CA GLY A 107 6.31 -7.43 -2.04
C GLY A 107 5.76 -6.40 -1.04
N GLY A 108 5.26 -6.85 0.10
CA GLY A 108 4.79 -5.97 1.18
C GLY A 108 5.90 -5.10 1.77
N ILE A 109 7.08 -5.67 1.98
CA ILE A 109 8.29 -4.94 2.42
C ILE A 109 8.68 -3.88 1.38
N ALA A 110 8.83 -4.30 0.12
CA ALA A 110 9.26 -3.41 -0.95
C ALA A 110 8.27 -2.25 -1.16
N SER A 111 6.96 -2.53 -1.16
CA SER A 111 5.93 -1.49 -1.26
C SER A 111 5.97 -0.53 -0.08
N SER A 112 6.10 -1.03 1.15
CA SER A 112 6.12 -0.18 2.36
C SER A 112 7.34 0.76 2.35
N PHE A 113 8.51 0.26 1.98
CA PHE A 113 9.71 1.07 1.85
C PHE A 113 9.59 2.09 0.71
N LEU A 114 9.10 1.67 -0.46
CA LEU A 114 8.91 2.53 -1.62
C LEU A 114 7.93 3.67 -1.33
N PHE A 115 6.85 3.41 -0.60
CA PHE A 115 5.91 4.47 -0.23
C PHE A 115 6.52 5.49 0.74
N ALA A 116 7.47 5.10 1.59
CA ALA A 116 8.20 6.05 2.43
C ALA A 116 9.07 6.98 1.59
N ILE A 117 9.80 6.43 0.60
CA ILE A 117 10.57 7.22 -0.37
C ILE A 117 9.65 8.15 -1.16
N LEU A 118 8.56 7.60 -1.71
CA LEU A 118 7.62 8.36 -2.52
C LEU A 118 7.02 9.53 -1.73
N THR A 119 6.65 9.29 -0.47
CA THR A 119 6.14 10.32 0.43
C THR A 119 7.19 11.40 0.68
N ALA A 120 8.44 11.02 0.96
CA ALA A 120 9.55 11.97 1.11
C ALA A 120 9.75 12.84 -0.14
N CYS A 121 9.77 12.22 -1.32
CA CYS A 121 9.89 12.94 -2.60
C CYS A 121 8.75 13.91 -2.83
N VAL A 122 7.50 13.53 -2.51
CA VAL A 122 6.35 14.42 -2.71
C VAL A 122 6.36 15.58 -1.73
N HIS A 123 6.77 15.38 -0.48
CA HIS A 123 6.97 16.50 0.45
C HIS A 123 8.06 17.45 -0.04
N LEU A 124 9.21 16.94 -0.48
CA LEU A 124 10.26 17.77 -1.07
C LEU A 124 9.79 18.54 -2.31
N ALA A 125 8.96 17.92 -3.15
CA ALA A 125 8.38 18.57 -4.33
C ALA A 125 7.29 19.59 -3.96
N ALA A 126 6.57 19.40 -2.85
CA ALA A 126 5.55 20.32 -2.36
C ALA A 126 6.14 21.54 -1.63
N ALA A 127 7.37 21.44 -1.12
CA ALA A 127 8.03 22.48 -0.33
C ALA A 127 8.07 23.87 -1.01
N PRO A 128 8.39 24.01 -2.32
CA PRO A 128 8.42 25.32 -2.97
C PRO A 128 7.05 26.00 -3.08
N VAL A 129 5.98 25.20 -3.15
CA VAL A 129 4.60 25.69 -3.31
C VAL A 129 3.97 26.04 -1.96
N THR A 130 4.35 25.32 -0.91
CA THR A 130 3.82 25.47 0.44
C THR A 130 4.63 26.45 1.31
N GLY A 131 5.84 26.82 0.87
CA GLY A 131 6.77 27.60 1.69
C GLY A 131 7.42 26.80 2.83
N ALA A 132 7.17 25.49 2.89
CA ALA A 132 7.66 24.61 3.94
C ALA A 132 9.19 24.44 3.85
N VAL A 133 9.88 24.59 4.98
CA VAL A 133 11.32 24.28 5.06
C VAL A 133 11.47 22.80 5.39
N ILE A 134 11.55 21.98 4.35
CA ILE A 134 11.68 20.53 4.47
C ILE A 134 13.13 20.12 4.30
N ARG A 135 13.75 19.59 5.35
CA ARG A 135 15.09 19.02 5.32
C ARG A 135 15.03 17.53 5.61
N LEU A 136 15.25 16.74 4.57
CA LEU A 136 15.34 15.29 4.66
C LEU A 136 16.71 14.84 4.16
N ASN A 137 17.48 14.24 5.05
CA ASN A 137 18.71 13.55 4.68
C ASN A 137 18.40 12.07 4.32
N VAL A 138 19.32 11.41 3.63
CA VAL A 138 19.16 10.03 3.15
C VAL A 138 18.94 9.05 4.32
N ALA A 139 19.62 9.26 5.46
CA ALA A 139 19.50 8.42 6.63
C ALA A 139 18.08 8.48 7.23
N THR A 140 17.49 9.67 7.32
CA THR A 140 16.11 9.87 7.77
C THR A 140 15.11 9.13 6.90
N VAL A 141 15.27 9.21 5.57
CA VAL A 141 14.38 8.50 4.63
C VAL A 141 14.54 6.98 4.76
N ALA A 142 15.78 6.49 4.88
CA ALA A 142 16.07 5.07 5.04
C ALA A 142 15.46 4.51 6.34
N VAL A 143 15.66 5.21 7.46
CA VAL A 143 15.10 4.80 8.76
C VAL A 143 13.57 4.88 8.75
N ALA A 144 12.99 5.95 8.19
CA ALA A 144 11.55 6.04 8.02
C ALA A 144 11.01 4.86 7.17
N GLY A 145 11.72 4.46 6.12
CA GLY A 145 11.36 3.29 5.31
C GLY A 145 11.37 1.98 6.11
N VAL A 146 12.39 1.76 6.96
CA VAL A 146 12.43 0.59 7.86
C VAL A 146 11.28 0.61 8.87
N LEU A 147 11.00 1.77 9.46
CA LEU A 147 9.86 1.92 10.38
C LEU A 147 8.52 1.69 9.67
N ASN A 148 8.41 2.09 8.41
CA ASN A 148 7.20 1.87 7.60
C ASN A 148 7.00 0.38 7.27
N ILE A 149 8.08 -0.37 7.03
CA ILE A 149 8.03 -1.83 6.93
C ILE A 149 7.50 -2.43 8.23
N ALA A 150 8.05 -2.03 9.38
CA ALA A 150 7.61 -2.52 10.69
C ALA A 150 6.12 -2.21 10.93
N ALA A 151 5.65 -1.01 10.56
CA ALA A 151 4.24 -0.64 10.63
C ALA A 151 3.35 -1.49 9.72
N GLY A 152 3.78 -1.73 8.47
CA GLY A 152 3.06 -2.60 7.53
C GLY A 152 2.97 -4.05 8.00
N LEU A 153 4.05 -4.58 8.59
CA LEU A 153 4.07 -5.91 9.22
C LEU A 153 3.16 -5.97 10.44
N GLY A 154 3.21 -4.96 11.31
CA GLY A 154 2.32 -4.85 12.48
C GLY A 154 0.85 -4.83 12.09
N ALA A 155 0.49 -4.04 11.08
CA ALA A 155 -0.88 -4.01 10.53
C ALA A 155 -1.29 -5.39 9.98
N SER A 156 -0.38 -6.07 9.27
CA SER A 156 -0.64 -7.41 8.71
C SER A 156 -0.88 -8.46 9.81
N LEU A 157 -0.09 -8.43 10.89
CA LEU A 157 -0.27 -9.30 12.06
C LEU A 157 -1.58 -9.02 12.78
N LEU A 158 -1.93 -7.74 12.96
CA LEU A 158 -3.17 -7.33 13.61
C LEU A 158 -4.41 -7.80 12.81
N VAL A 159 -4.39 -7.61 11.49
CA VAL A 159 -5.46 -8.13 10.61
C VAL A 159 -5.51 -9.66 10.68
N GLY A 160 -4.37 -10.35 10.70
CA GLY A 160 -4.29 -11.79 10.91
C GLY A 160 -4.94 -12.24 12.21
N MET A 161 -4.65 -11.55 13.33
CA MET A 161 -5.27 -11.82 14.63
C MET A 161 -6.78 -11.60 14.61
N ILE A 162 -7.27 -10.52 13.99
CA ILE A 162 -8.71 -10.28 13.85
C ILE A 162 -9.38 -11.42 13.09
N PHE A 163 -8.78 -11.93 12.02
CA PHE A 163 -9.31 -13.09 11.29
C PHE A 163 -9.36 -14.37 12.15
N LEU A 164 -8.33 -14.60 12.96
CA LEU A 164 -8.30 -15.75 13.88
C LEU A 164 -9.41 -15.67 14.94
N VAL A 165 -9.60 -14.49 15.54
CA VAL A 165 -10.60 -14.27 16.59
C VAL A 165 -12.03 -14.27 16.04
N SER A 166 -12.27 -13.61 14.91
CA SER A 166 -13.60 -13.51 14.29
C SER A 166 -14.07 -14.81 13.64
N GLY A 167 -13.21 -15.82 13.52
CA GLY A 167 -13.53 -17.10 12.87
C GLY A 167 -13.85 -16.97 11.37
N VAL A 168 -13.59 -15.80 10.77
CA VAL A 168 -13.81 -15.51 9.35
C VAL A 168 -12.85 -16.36 8.52
N GLY A 169 -13.38 -17.46 7.94
CA GLY A 169 -12.59 -18.44 7.19
C GLY A 169 -12.67 -19.87 7.71
N ARG A 170 -13.29 -20.11 8.87
CA ARG A 170 -13.63 -21.48 9.31
C ARG A 170 -14.62 -22.08 8.33
N LYS A 171 -14.27 -23.23 7.73
CA LYS A 171 -15.23 -24.03 6.95
C LYS A 171 -16.42 -24.38 7.87
N PRO A 172 -17.67 -24.27 7.40
CA PRO A 172 -18.79 -24.77 8.17
C PRO A 172 -18.52 -26.25 8.46
N LYS A 173 -18.59 -26.64 9.75
CA LYS A 173 -18.59 -28.05 10.13
C LYS A 173 -19.77 -28.68 9.40
N ARG A 174 -19.48 -29.48 8.36
CA ARG A 174 -20.48 -30.40 7.80
C ARG A 174 -20.70 -31.45 8.88
N GLY A 175 -21.83 -31.33 9.57
CA GLY A 175 -22.45 -32.45 10.28
C GLY A 175 -23.07 -33.42 9.27
#